data_AF-B4G2W8-F1
#
_entry.id   AF-B4G2W8-F1
#
_cell.length_a   1.000
_cell.length_b   1.000
_cell.length_c   1.000
_cell.angle_alpha   90.00
_cell.angle_beta   90.00
_cell.angle_gamma   90.00
#
_symmetry.space_group_name_H-M   'P 1'
#
loop_
_entity.id
_entity.type
_entity.pdbx_description
1 polymer ?
#
loop_
_entity_poly.entity_id
_entity_poly.type
_entity_poly.pdbx_seq_one_letter_code
_entity_poly.pdbx_strand_id
1 'polypeptide(L)'
;MDLNIQMCIIQYYTHRPKPSQPTFEHDQQYKKLYRVYEWKNIQYGFPSEREREEVLRSGRYNPDSPIPIDIDVYYPPQGGAVRHFITTPRFGQGVPYSLAYVTQVQRENGSEIQAYPSYDWHKTHGGDCDGLTSVYRVHIDACGQMWILDSGEIEFVQHCAPQVVVIDLATNQLIHRYRLPEDTFKAKVSRFVTILADIQDPPPQGVCKDAYVYMADPTSKAIVVYDVKGNRSWRVENKFTYPDARFGTLTVAGESFELLDGAFALAITPNGLGLRRHLIFHALSNELELAIPLDVLQNSTRWQQGISSSLQEFVTLGRRGVQCGAHAVSRRGFWFCGFLEPIGIFGWNIQTPYARPNLQLLALNPDTLQFVSGMKIVTRPSDGQEELWLLSNRLQKVFGGTIDYKEINYRVQRCDVDDMLQGRGCAGS
;
A
#
# COMPACT_ATOMS: atom_id res chain seq x y z
N MET A 1 -44.99 -22.15 -20.40
CA MET A 1 -43.84 -23.07 -20.44
C MET A 1 -42.83 -22.48 -19.45
N ASP A 2 -43.28 -22.31 -18.20
CA ASP A 2 -42.78 -21.25 -17.29
C ASP A 2 -42.84 -21.70 -15.82
N LEU A 3 -42.41 -22.92 -15.54
CA LEU A 3 -42.17 -23.37 -14.16
C LEU A 3 -40.82 -24.09 -13.95
N ASN A 4 -40.14 -24.51 -15.03
CA ASN A 4 -38.87 -25.24 -14.94
C ASN A 4 -37.60 -24.36 -14.96
N ILE A 5 -37.71 -23.07 -15.28
CA ILE A 5 -36.55 -22.15 -15.27
C ILE A 5 -36.32 -21.57 -13.86
N GLN A 6 -37.38 -21.45 -13.05
CA GLN A 6 -37.31 -20.85 -11.72
C GLN A 6 -36.72 -21.79 -10.67
N MET A 7 -36.85 -23.11 -10.85
CA MET A 7 -36.24 -24.12 -9.98
C MET A 7 -34.72 -24.26 -10.18
N CYS A 8 -34.21 -23.96 -11.39
CA CYS A 8 -32.79 -24.13 -11.73
C CYS A 8 -31.92 -22.96 -11.21
N ILE A 9 -32.48 -21.75 -11.11
CA ILE A 9 -31.77 -20.57 -10.55
C ILE A 9 -31.67 -20.67 -9.02
N ILE A 10 -32.70 -21.19 -8.34
CA ILE A 10 -32.70 -21.35 -6.88
C ILE A 10 -31.67 -22.40 -6.42
N GLN A 11 -31.44 -23.47 -7.20
CA GLN A 11 -30.41 -24.48 -6.90
C GLN A 11 -28.97 -23.93 -7.06
N TYR A 12 -28.75 -22.93 -7.92
CA TYR A 12 -27.42 -22.34 -8.11
C TYR A 12 -26.99 -21.47 -6.91
N TYR A 13 -27.95 -20.86 -6.20
CA TYR A 13 -27.68 -20.08 -4.99
C TYR A 13 -27.58 -20.93 -3.72
N THR A 14 -28.19 -22.12 -3.67
CA THR A 14 -28.17 -22.99 -2.48
C THR A 14 -26.98 -23.95 -2.43
N HIS A 15 -26.24 -24.12 -3.53
CA HIS A 15 -25.09 -25.03 -3.62
C HIS A 15 -23.80 -24.36 -4.11
N ARG A 16 -23.55 -23.10 -3.73
CA ARG A 16 -22.17 -22.58 -3.79
C ARG A 16 -21.32 -23.46 -2.85
N PRO A 17 -20.27 -24.15 -3.35
CA PRO A 17 -19.27 -24.71 -2.46
C PRO A 17 -18.71 -23.53 -1.68
N LYS A 18 -18.96 -23.48 -0.37
CA LYS A 18 -18.15 -22.63 0.49
C LYS A 18 -16.69 -23.02 0.20
N PRO A 19 -15.80 -22.08 -0.13
CA PRO A 19 -14.38 -22.38 -0.16
C PRO A 19 -14.08 -23.13 1.15
N SER A 20 -13.43 -24.29 1.06
CA SER A 20 -12.94 -24.99 2.24
C SER A 20 -11.84 -24.13 2.85
N GLN A 21 -12.28 -23.12 3.60
CA GLN A 21 -11.41 -22.30 4.41
C GLN A 21 -10.67 -23.26 5.33
N PRO A 22 -9.33 -23.15 5.43
CA PRO A 22 -8.64 -23.77 6.55
C PRO A 22 -9.39 -23.33 7.81
N THR A 23 -9.97 -24.27 8.55
CA THR A 23 -10.36 -24.04 9.92
C THR A 23 -9.06 -23.87 10.69
N PHE A 24 -8.63 -22.62 10.84
CA PHE A 24 -7.63 -22.29 11.83
C PHE A 24 -8.33 -22.46 13.18
N GLU A 25 -7.90 -23.45 13.98
CA GLU A 25 -8.38 -23.58 15.34
C GLU A 25 -8.22 -22.22 16.04
N HIS A 26 -9.28 -21.78 16.72
CA HIS A 26 -9.28 -20.58 17.57
C HIS A 26 -8.34 -20.80 18.75
N ASP A 27 -7.04 -20.77 18.50
CA ASP A 27 -6.04 -20.79 19.56
C ASP A 27 -6.05 -19.41 20.23
N GLN A 28 -6.16 -19.37 21.55
CA GLN A 28 -6.23 -18.14 22.35
C GLN A 28 -4.94 -17.30 22.30
N GLN A 29 -3.99 -17.66 21.42
CA GLN A 29 -2.67 -17.05 21.28
C GLN A 29 -2.55 -16.07 20.09
N TYR A 30 -3.66 -15.51 19.59
CA TYR A 30 -3.59 -14.49 18.53
C TYR A 30 -2.89 -13.22 19.02
N LYS A 31 -1.79 -12.88 18.35
CA LYS A 31 -0.90 -11.78 18.75
C LYS A 31 -1.56 -10.44 18.56
N LYS A 32 -1.64 -9.69 19.66
CA LYS A 32 -1.97 -8.27 19.62
C LYS A 32 -0.75 -7.50 19.14
N LEU A 33 -0.91 -6.81 18.02
CA LEU A 33 0.07 -5.83 17.55
C LEU A 33 0.04 -4.61 18.48
N TYR A 34 1.18 -3.93 18.61
CA TYR A 34 1.26 -2.71 19.40
C TYR A 34 0.56 -1.57 18.65
N ARG A 35 -0.39 -0.89 19.31
CA ARG A 35 -1.12 0.25 18.75
C ARG A 35 -0.31 1.51 19.00
N VAL A 36 0.14 2.15 17.92
CA VAL A 36 0.96 3.37 17.98
C VAL A 36 0.09 4.60 17.92
N TYR A 37 -0.85 4.62 16.97
CA TYR A 37 -1.81 5.72 16.82
C TYR A 37 -3.19 5.17 16.49
N GLU A 38 -4.21 5.85 17.00
CA GLU A 38 -5.61 5.53 16.75
C GLU A 38 -6.38 6.82 16.47
N TRP A 39 -7.25 6.79 15.46
CA TRP A 39 -8.13 7.90 15.14
C TRP A 39 -9.57 7.45 15.02
N LYS A 40 -10.48 8.25 15.59
CA LYS A 40 -11.89 8.19 15.19
C LYS A 40 -12.08 8.80 13.81
N ASN A 41 -11.43 9.94 13.60
CA ASN A 41 -11.32 10.64 12.34
C ASN A 41 -9.99 11.40 12.29
N ILE A 42 -9.40 11.59 11.10
CA ILE A 42 -8.09 12.22 10.97
C ILE A 42 -8.15 13.69 11.39
N GLN A 43 -7.07 14.17 12.01
CA GLN A 43 -6.99 15.51 12.60
C GLN A 43 -5.91 16.32 11.90
N TYR A 44 -6.31 17.23 11.01
CA TYR A 44 -5.40 18.06 10.22
C TYR A 44 -4.99 19.33 11.00
N GLY A 45 -3.69 19.58 11.10
CA GLY A 45 -3.13 20.87 11.52
C GLY A 45 -3.05 21.85 10.35
N PHE A 46 -3.19 23.15 10.63
CA PHE A 46 -3.15 24.22 9.63
C PHE A 46 -2.20 25.35 10.05
N PRO A 47 -1.61 26.11 9.11
CA PRO A 47 -0.73 27.23 9.43
C PRO A 47 -1.38 28.32 10.29
N SER A 48 -2.70 28.49 10.19
CA SER A 48 -3.48 29.40 11.02
C SER A 48 -4.95 28.97 11.09
N GLU A 49 -5.68 29.45 12.10
CA GLU A 49 -7.12 29.22 12.20
C GLU A 49 -7.89 29.84 11.01
N ARG A 50 -7.43 30.99 10.51
CA ARG A 50 -8.01 31.62 9.32
C ARG A 50 -7.90 30.72 8.09
N GLU A 51 -6.75 30.07 7.89
CA GLU A 51 -6.57 29.12 6.78
C GLU A 51 -7.50 27.93 6.94
N ARG A 52 -7.61 27.38 8.16
CA ARG A 52 -8.54 26.29 8.49
C ARG A 52 -9.99 26.66 8.15
N GLU A 53 -10.46 27.82 8.60
CA GLU A 53 -11.80 28.32 8.32
C GLU A 53 -12.04 28.52 6.81
N GLU A 54 -11.04 29.01 6.08
CA GLU A 54 -11.14 29.22 4.63
C GLU A 54 -11.35 27.90 3.88
N VAL A 55 -10.54 26.88 4.15
CA VAL A 55 -10.67 25.58 3.45
C VAL A 55 -11.91 24.81 3.86
N LEU A 56 -12.37 24.95 5.10
CA LEU A 56 -13.67 24.43 5.54
C LEU A 56 -14.81 25.09 4.75
N ARG A 57 -14.81 26.43 4.68
CA ARG A 57 -15.83 27.19 3.94
C ARG A 57 -15.81 26.91 2.45
N SER A 58 -14.63 26.71 1.86
CA SER A 58 -14.49 26.42 0.43
C SER A 58 -14.73 24.95 0.08
N GLY A 59 -14.95 24.07 1.07
CA GLY A 59 -15.07 22.61 0.87
C GLY A 59 -13.75 21.91 0.50
N ARG A 60 -12.60 22.63 0.53
CA ARG A 60 -11.27 22.03 0.33
C ARG A 60 -10.88 21.13 1.50
N TYR A 61 -11.48 21.36 2.66
CA TYR A 61 -11.44 20.45 3.79
C TYR A 61 -12.87 20.08 4.21
N ASN A 62 -13.17 18.79 4.20
CA ASN A 62 -14.32 18.19 4.85
C ASN A 62 -13.76 17.14 5.82
N PRO A 63 -13.93 17.28 7.14
CA PRO A 63 -13.39 16.33 8.11
C PRO A 63 -13.76 14.87 7.84
N ASP A 64 -14.90 14.59 7.23
CA ASP A 64 -15.40 13.23 7.02
C ASP A 64 -14.98 12.61 5.68
N SER A 65 -14.24 13.33 4.84
CA SER A 65 -13.75 12.84 3.55
C SER A 65 -12.41 12.08 3.61
N PRO A 66 -11.39 12.49 4.40
CA PRO A 66 -10.08 11.86 4.42
C PRO A 66 -10.09 10.38 4.83
N ILE A 67 -9.46 9.55 3.99
CA ILE A 67 -9.19 8.14 4.28
C ILE A 67 -7.68 7.94 4.24
N PRO A 68 -7.02 7.69 5.39
CA PRO A 68 -5.60 7.39 5.40
C PRO A 68 -5.36 5.98 4.83
N ILE A 69 -4.35 5.82 3.98
CA ILE A 69 -4.08 4.51 3.34
C ILE A 69 -2.67 3.96 3.55
N ASP A 70 -1.67 4.79 3.84
CA ASP A 70 -0.28 4.34 4.01
C ASP A 70 0.36 4.89 5.27
N ILE A 71 1.37 4.16 5.75
CA ILE A 71 2.29 4.57 6.81
C ILE A 71 3.70 4.30 6.31
N ASP A 72 4.64 5.21 6.57
CA ASP A 72 6.07 4.90 6.48
C ASP A 72 6.82 5.62 7.61
N VAL A 73 7.95 5.07 8.03
CA VAL A 73 8.65 5.50 9.25
C VAL A 73 10.10 5.83 8.94
N TYR A 74 10.49 7.04 9.32
CA TYR A 74 11.87 7.49 9.22
C TYR A 74 12.49 7.62 10.60
N TYR A 75 13.55 6.86 10.82
CA TYR A 75 14.46 7.00 11.94
C TYR A 75 15.65 7.86 11.54
N PRO A 76 15.78 9.11 12.04
CA PRO A 76 16.92 9.94 11.71
C PRO A 76 18.23 9.30 12.19
N PRO A 77 19.26 9.14 11.32
CA PRO A 77 20.51 8.47 11.69
C PRO A 77 21.24 9.11 12.88
N GLN A 78 21.05 10.41 13.10
CA GLN A 78 21.69 11.19 14.18
C GLN A 78 20.89 11.18 15.50
N GLY A 79 19.91 10.27 15.67
CA GLY A 79 19.14 10.15 16.91
C GLY A 79 18.07 11.23 17.11
N GLY A 80 17.58 11.83 16.02
CA GLY A 80 16.47 12.78 16.05
C GLY A 80 15.11 12.11 16.29
N ALA A 81 14.05 12.92 16.39
CA ALA A 81 12.70 12.42 16.57
C ALA A 81 12.26 11.54 15.37
N VAL A 82 11.75 10.35 15.67
CA VAL A 82 11.16 9.44 14.68
C VAL A 82 9.98 10.14 14.01
N ARG A 83 9.93 10.09 12.68
CA ARG A 83 8.80 10.65 11.91
C ARG A 83 7.97 9.54 11.31
N HIS A 84 6.66 9.63 11.52
CA HIS A 84 5.66 8.71 11.01
C HIS A 84 4.87 9.44 9.94
N PHE A 85 5.01 9.03 8.68
CA PHE A 85 4.36 9.67 7.54
C PHE A 85 3.08 8.95 7.17
N ILE A 86 2.00 9.69 6.96
CA ILE A 86 0.71 9.16 6.56
C ILE A 86 0.30 9.80 5.24
N THR A 87 -0.30 9.00 4.36
CA THR A 87 -0.93 9.48 3.13
C THR A 87 -2.44 9.41 3.22
N THR A 88 -3.10 10.45 2.71
CA THR A 88 -4.55 10.57 2.57
C THR A 88 -4.83 11.02 1.15
N PRO A 89 -4.97 10.10 0.19
CA PRO A 89 -5.16 10.45 -1.21
C PRO A 89 -6.49 11.19 -1.40
N ARG A 90 -6.57 12.07 -2.39
CA ARG A 90 -7.79 12.81 -2.70
C ARG A 90 -8.77 11.96 -3.51
N PHE A 91 -9.27 10.87 -2.92
CA PHE A 91 -10.31 10.01 -3.52
C PHE A 91 -11.57 10.78 -3.92
N GLY A 92 -11.87 11.84 -3.16
CA GLY A 92 -12.86 12.85 -3.48
C GLY A 92 -12.42 14.22 -2.96
N GLN A 93 -13.36 15.16 -2.94
CA GLN A 93 -13.14 16.50 -2.36
C GLN A 93 -12.98 16.45 -0.84
N GLY A 94 -12.43 17.52 -0.27
CA GLY A 94 -12.37 17.71 1.19
C GLY A 94 -11.10 17.18 1.87
N VAL A 95 -10.05 16.87 1.10
CA VAL A 95 -8.74 16.49 1.64
C VAL A 95 -7.74 17.65 1.44
N PRO A 96 -7.36 18.40 2.49
CA PRO A 96 -6.59 19.64 2.34
C PRO A 96 -5.15 19.39 1.92
N TYR A 97 -4.52 18.33 2.40
CA TYR A 97 -3.20 17.86 1.96
C TYR A 97 -3.13 16.34 2.02
N SER A 98 -2.36 15.75 1.11
CA SER A 98 -2.37 14.30 0.87
C SER A 98 -1.17 13.54 1.45
N LEU A 99 -0.16 14.26 1.93
CA LEU A 99 1.02 13.70 2.59
C LEU A 99 1.31 14.52 3.85
N ALA A 100 1.45 13.82 4.96
CA ALA A 100 1.62 14.42 6.28
C ALA A 100 2.53 13.59 7.16
N TYR A 101 2.97 14.15 8.28
CA TYR A 101 3.57 13.40 9.39
C TYR A 101 2.73 13.55 10.66
N VAL A 102 2.73 12.53 11.51
CA VAL A 102 2.02 12.54 12.80
C VAL A 102 2.80 13.36 13.82
N THR A 103 2.11 14.26 14.52
CA THR A 103 2.68 15.08 15.60
C THR A 103 2.35 14.50 16.98
N GLN A 104 2.91 15.10 18.04
CA GLN A 104 2.57 14.77 19.43
C GLN A 104 1.34 15.51 19.96
N VAL A 105 0.75 16.42 19.18
CA VAL A 105 -0.41 17.20 19.59
C VAL A 105 -1.65 16.30 19.57
N GLN A 106 -2.29 16.11 20.71
CA GLN A 106 -3.55 15.37 20.81
C GLN A 106 -4.75 16.26 20.54
N ARG A 107 -5.68 15.78 19.72
CA ARG A 107 -6.97 16.40 19.43
C ARG A 107 -8.10 15.43 19.78
N GLU A 108 -9.35 15.88 19.67
CA GLU A 108 -10.53 15.11 20.09
C GLU A 108 -10.60 13.70 19.49
N ASN A 109 -10.23 13.56 18.21
CA ASN A 109 -10.33 12.30 17.48
C ASN A 109 -9.01 11.56 17.28
N GLY A 110 -7.91 12.00 17.90
CA GLY A 110 -6.57 11.39 17.80
C GLY A 110 -5.44 12.40 17.63
N SER A 111 -4.24 11.93 17.34
CA SER A 111 -3.05 12.77 17.12
C SER A 111 -3.22 13.67 15.88
N GLU A 112 -2.85 14.93 15.98
CA GLU A 112 -2.80 15.83 14.83
C GLU A 112 -1.72 15.40 13.83
N ILE A 113 -2.03 15.45 12.54
CA ILE A 113 -1.07 15.32 11.45
C ILE A 113 -0.77 16.71 10.85
N GLN A 114 0.45 16.90 10.34
CA GLN A 114 0.85 18.13 9.66
C GLN A 114 1.39 17.87 8.26
N ALA A 115 1.06 18.76 7.34
CA ALA A 115 1.45 18.68 5.94
C ALA A 115 2.96 18.53 5.76
N TYR A 116 3.36 17.67 4.83
CA TYR A 116 4.76 17.47 4.47
C TYR A 116 4.98 17.67 2.97
N PRO A 117 6.07 18.34 2.54
CA PRO A 117 7.06 19.06 3.37
C PRO A 117 6.50 20.28 4.09
N SER A 118 5.49 20.93 3.51
CA SER A 118 4.75 22.02 4.11
C SER A 118 3.36 22.12 3.48
N TYR A 119 2.48 22.94 4.07
CA TYR A 119 1.14 23.17 3.53
C TYR A 119 1.16 23.77 2.11
N ASP A 120 2.18 24.58 1.80
CA ASP A 120 2.35 25.21 0.49
C ASP A 120 2.53 24.22 -0.65
N TRP A 121 3.05 23.02 -0.36
CA TRP A 121 3.17 21.96 -1.36
C TRP A 121 1.82 21.37 -1.79
N HIS A 122 0.74 21.61 -1.04
CA HIS A 122 -0.57 21.01 -1.31
C HIS A 122 -1.65 22.02 -1.67
N LYS A 123 -1.42 23.30 -1.38
CA LYS A 123 -2.45 24.36 -1.43
C LYS A 123 -3.02 24.61 -2.82
N THR A 124 -2.27 24.34 -3.89
CA THR A 124 -2.72 24.57 -5.28
C THR A 124 -3.77 23.56 -5.74
N HIS A 125 -3.96 22.46 -5.01
CA HIS A 125 -4.97 21.44 -5.32
C HIS A 125 -4.90 20.94 -6.77
N GLY A 126 -3.69 20.68 -7.27
CA GLY A 126 -3.47 20.22 -8.65
C GLY A 126 -3.47 21.34 -9.70
N GLY A 127 -3.47 22.61 -9.29
CA GLY A 127 -3.51 23.76 -10.22
C GLY A 127 -2.18 24.11 -10.89
N ASP A 128 -1.04 23.70 -10.32
CA ASP A 128 0.31 24.04 -10.84
C ASP A 128 1.15 22.81 -11.23
N CYS A 129 0.77 21.61 -10.79
CA CYS A 129 1.50 20.35 -10.98
C CYS A 129 2.97 20.34 -10.50
N ASP A 130 3.46 21.43 -9.91
CA ASP A 130 4.74 21.54 -9.23
C ASP A 130 4.60 21.24 -7.72
N GLY A 131 3.40 21.39 -7.15
CA GLY A 131 3.05 20.83 -5.84
C GLY A 131 2.80 19.31 -5.87
N LEU A 132 2.24 18.80 -4.76
CA LEU A 132 1.67 17.48 -4.61
C LEU A 132 0.15 17.56 -4.81
N THR A 133 -0.36 16.77 -5.75
CA THR A 133 -1.78 16.75 -6.11
C THR A 133 -2.56 15.76 -5.24
N SER A 134 -2.11 14.51 -5.21
CA SER A 134 -2.79 13.42 -4.51
C SER A 134 -1.83 12.26 -4.30
N VAL A 135 -1.14 12.27 -3.15
CA VAL A 135 -0.18 11.23 -2.81
C VAL A 135 -0.90 9.95 -2.39
N TYR A 136 -0.62 8.85 -3.10
CA TYR A 136 -1.17 7.54 -2.77
C TYR A 136 -0.35 6.83 -1.70
N ARG A 137 0.90 6.52 -2.03
CA ARG A 137 1.82 5.80 -1.15
C ARG A 137 3.21 6.39 -1.26
N VAL A 138 4.01 6.13 -0.23
CA VAL A 138 5.42 6.50 -0.20
C VAL A 138 6.29 5.27 0.02
N HIS A 139 7.57 5.37 -0.31
CA HIS A 139 8.58 4.40 0.05
C HIS A 139 9.82 5.14 0.53
N ILE A 140 10.25 4.87 1.77
CA ILE A 140 11.48 5.41 2.31
C ILE A 140 12.60 4.38 2.12
N ASP A 141 13.64 4.77 1.38
CA ASP A 141 14.76 3.89 1.10
C ASP A 141 15.82 3.87 2.22
N ALA A 142 16.83 3.02 2.05
CA ALA A 142 17.94 2.85 3.00
C ALA A 142 18.80 4.11 3.21
N CYS A 143 18.57 5.15 2.42
CA CYS A 143 19.37 6.38 2.37
C CYS A 143 18.63 7.56 2.99
N GLY A 144 17.40 7.33 3.48
CA GLY A 144 16.55 8.38 3.99
C GLY A 144 15.95 9.25 2.88
N GLN A 145 15.81 8.73 1.66
CA GLN A 145 15.07 9.41 0.61
C GLN A 145 13.64 8.89 0.59
N MET A 146 12.66 9.80 0.61
CA MET A 146 11.26 9.46 0.45
C MET A 146 10.86 9.55 -1.01
N TRP A 147 10.50 8.41 -1.58
CA TRP A 147 9.92 8.28 -2.91
C TRP A 147 8.40 8.42 -2.79
N ILE A 148 7.87 9.50 -3.34
CA ILE A 148 6.47 9.90 -3.23
C ILE A 148 5.78 9.64 -4.56
N LEU A 149 4.70 8.85 -4.53
CA LEU A 149 3.84 8.62 -5.69
C LEU A 149 2.64 9.55 -5.64
N ASP A 150 2.69 10.60 -6.44
CA ASP A 150 1.56 11.50 -6.66
C ASP A 150 0.80 11.04 -7.92
N SER A 151 -0.47 10.67 -7.75
CA SER A 151 -1.29 10.19 -8.86
C SER A 151 -1.67 11.29 -9.84
N GLY A 152 -1.56 12.57 -9.44
CA GLY A 152 -2.04 13.69 -10.23
C GLY A 152 -3.57 13.76 -10.35
N GLU A 153 -4.30 12.96 -9.56
CA GLU A 153 -5.75 12.78 -9.69
C GLU A 153 -6.50 13.23 -8.43
N ILE A 154 -7.59 13.97 -8.62
CA ILE A 154 -8.55 14.33 -7.57
C ILE A 154 -9.93 13.90 -8.05
N GLU A 155 -10.67 13.14 -7.24
CA GLU A 155 -12.04 12.71 -7.56
C GLU A 155 -12.16 12.06 -8.96
N PHE A 156 -11.26 11.12 -9.28
CA PHE A 156 -11.23 10.43 -10.59
C PHE A 156 -10.97 11.35 -11.80
N VAL A 157 -10.58 12.61 -11.58
CA VAL A 157 -10.20 13.58 -12.61
C VAL A 157 -8.69 13.79 -12.59
N GLN A 158 -8.04 13.56 -13.73
CA GLN A 158 -6.61 13.80 -13.90
C GLN A 158 -6.35 15.31 -14.05
N HIS A 159 -5.67 15.90 -13.06
CA HIS A 159 -5.24 17.30 -13.08
C HIS A 159 -3.80 17.45 -13.57
N CYS A 160 -2.94 16.52 -13.17
CA CYS A 160 -1.51 16.50 -13.49
C CYS A 160 -1.11 15.13 -14.00
N ALA A 161 -0.03 15.03 -14.78
CA ALA A 161 0.56 13.72 -15.05
C ALA A 161 0.99 13.05 -13.72
N PRO A 162 0.79 11.74 -13.54
CA PRO A 162 1.34 11.02 -12.41
C PRO A 162 2.84 11.26 -12.30
N GLN A 163 3.36 11.36 -11.08
CA GLN A 163 4.75 11.72 -10.88
C GLN A 163 5.37 11.02 -9.66
N VAL A 164 6.67 10.78 -9.79
CA VAL A 164 7.55 10.39 -8.69
C VAL A 164 8.28 11.63 -8.22
N VAL A 165 8.10 11.98 -6.95
CA VAL A 165 8.81 13.08 -6.29
C VAL A 165 9.70 12.47 -5.21
N VAL A 166 10.98 12.87 -5.16
CA VAL A 166 11.93 12.34 -4.16
C VAL A 166 12.43 13.45 -3.28
N ILE A 167 12.25 13.28 -1.98
CA ILE A 167 12.66 14.25 -0.97
C ILE A 167 13.68 13.61 -0.04
N ASP A 168 14.83 14.26 0.11
CA ASP A 168 15.81 13.88 1.13
C ASP A 168 15.26 14.23 2.51
N LEU A 169 15.06 13.23 3.35
CA LEU A 169 14.41 13.41 4.65
C LEU A 169 15.32 14.12 5.65
N ALA A 170 16.65 14.04 5.51
CA ALA A 170 17.56 14.73 6.42
C ALA A 170 17.48 16.27 6.25
N THR A 171 17.36 16.74 5.02
CA THR A 171 17.37 18.17 4.65
C THR A 171 15.99 18.72 4.29
N ASN A 172 14.99 17.84 4.14
CA ASN A 172 13.65 18.13 3.60
C ASN A 172 13.70 18.81 2.22
N GLN A 173 14.73 18.52 1.41
CA GLN A 173 14.89 19.10 0.08
C GLN A 173 14.39 18.17 -1.01
N LEU A 174 13.76 18.75 -2.04
CA LEU A 174 13.48 18.05 -3.28
C LEU A 174 14.80 17.71 -3.97
N ILE A 175 15.06 16.43 -4.19
CA ILE A 175 16.28 15.96 -4.87
C ILE A 175 16.00 15.36 -6.24
N HIS A 176 14.77 14.91 -6.51
CA HIS A 176 14.39 14.39 -7.82
C HIS A 176 12.89 14.56 -8.10
N ARG A 177 12.54 14.76 -9.37
CA ARG A 177 11.15 14.73 -9.85
C ARG A 177 11.10 14.11 -11.23
N TYR A 178 10.22 13.14 -11.40
CA TYR A 178 9.95 12.51 -12.68
C TYR A 178 8.45 12.48 -12.94
N ARG A 179 8.02 13.17 -14.00
CA ARG A 179 6.63 13.11 -14.48
C ARG A 179 6.54 11.99 -15.49
N LEU A 180 5.59 11.08 -15.30
CA LEU A 180 5.41 9.97 -16.20
C LEU A 180 5.02 10.51 -17.59
N PRO A 181 5.71 10.08 -18.66
CA PRO A 181 5.34 10.45 -20.02
C PRO A 181 4.01 9.79 -20.43
N GLU A 182 3.29 10.42 -21.35
CA GLU A 182 1.92 10.05 -21.73
C GLU A 182 1.77 8.60 -22.24
N ASP A 183 2.84 7.99 -22.76
CA ASP A 183 2.85 6.61 -23.24
C ASP A 183 2.94 5.57 -22.12
N THR A 184 3.18 5.99 -20.88
CA THR A 184 3.33 5.09 -19.71
C THR A 184 2.10 5.01 -18.82
N PHE A 185 1.12 5.90 -19.02
CA PHE A 185 -0.15 5.89 -18.30
C PHE A 185 -1.33 6.23 -19.22
N LYS A 186 -2.54 5.89 -18.79
CA LYS A 186 -3.79 6.17 -19.52
C LYS A 186 -4.53 7.27 -18.76
N ALA A 187 -4.46 8.53 -19.19
CA ALA A 187 -4.90 9.74 -18.44
C ALA A 187 -6.35 9.80 -17.90
N LYS A 188 -7.19 8.79 -18.14
CA LYS A 188 -8.57 8.67 -17.60
C LYS A 188 -8.85 7.32 -16.95
N VAL A 189 -7.86 6.44 -16.93
CA VAL A 189 -7.99 5.06 -16.48
C VAL A 189 -6.93 4.74 -15.44
N SER A 190 -5.69 5.20 -15.64
CA SER A 190 -4.57 4.94 -14.76
C SER A 190 -4.73 5.61 -13.41
N ARG A 191 -4.42 4.85 -12.37
CA ARG A 191 -4.34 5.32 -10.99
C ARG A 191 -3.21 4.57 -10.32
N PHE A 192 -2.09 5.25 -10.12
CA PHE A 192 -0.94 4.65 -9.48
C PHE A 192 -1.12 4.63 -7.98
N VAL A 193 -1.10 3.43 -7.38
CA VAL A 193 -1.44 3.25 -5.95
C VAL A 193 -0.27 2.78 -5.10
N THR A 194 0.78 2.20 -5.68
CA THR A 194 1.93 1.67 -4.94
C THR A 194 3.21 2.07 -5.63
N ILE A 195 4.21 2.43 -4.83
CA ILE A 195 5.57 2.70 -5.27
C ILE A 195 6.53 1.83 -4.46
N LEU A 196 7.54 1.30 -5.13
CA LEU A 196 8.63 0.55 -4.55
C LEU A 196 9.93 0.95 -5.24
N ALA A 197 10.87 1.52 -4.50
CA ALA A 197 12.18 1.90 -5.02
C ALA A 197 13.21 0.80 -4.70
N ASP A 198 13.88 0.31 -5.73
CA ASP A 198 14.96 -0.66 -5.61
C ASP A 198 16.31 0.02 -5.87
N ILE A 199 16.97 0.40 -4.77
CA ILE A 199 18.27 1.03 -4.80
C ILE A 199 19.33 -0.02 -5.18
N GLN A 200 19.95 0.15 -6.33
CA GLN A 200 20.99 -0.76 -6.86
C GLN A 200 22.35 -0.52 -6.20
N ASP A 201 22.60 0.69 -5.72
CA ASP A 201 23.81 1.10 -5.01
C ASP A 201 23.52 1.55 -3.56
N PRO A 202 22.97 0.66 -2.70
CA PRO A 202 22.63 1.04 -1.34
C PRO A 202 23.89 1.23 -0.47
N PRO A 203 23.79 1.96 0.65
CA PRO A 203 24.86 2.04 1.64
C PRO A 203 25.13 0.67 2.27
N PRO A 204 26.34 0.43 2.81
CA PRO A 204 27.44 1.39 2.95
C PRO A 204 28.35 1.52 1.72
N GLN A 205 28.17 0.69 0.67
CA GLN A 205 29.07 0.70 -0.49
C GLN A 205 28.69 1.71 -1.57
N GLY A 206 27.40 2.05 -1.70
CA GLY A 206 26.89 2.97 -2.71
C GLY A 206 26.38 4.30 -2.15
N VAL A 207 25.81 5.13 -3.04
CA VAL A 207 25.39 6.51 -2.75
C VAL A 207 23.94 6.78 -3.16
N CYS A 208 23.18 5.73 -3.44
CA CYS A 208 21.73 5.79 -3.71
C CYS A 208 21.38 6.67 -4.90
N LYS A 209 22.14 6.53 -5.99
CA LYS A 209 21.92 7.26 -7.24
C LYS A 209 21.44 6.36 -8.37
N ASP A 210 21.59 5.05 -8.22
CA ASP A 210 21.15 4.06 -9.21
C ASP A 210 19.96 3.30 -8.63
N ALA A 211 18.79 3.47 -9.25
CA ALA A 211 17.56 2.89 -8.75
C ALA A 211 16.60 2.55 -9.89
N TYR A 212 15.84 1.48 -9.67
CA TYR A 212 14.62 1.20 -10.42
C TYR A 212 13.42 1.42 -9.52
N VAL A 213 12.41 2.12 -10.01
CA VAL A 213 11.16 2.34 -9.27
C VAL A 213 10.04 1.57 -9.95
N TYR A 214 9.30 0.80 -9.17
CA TYR A 214 8.15 0.02 -9.62
C TYR A 214 6.86 0.67 -9.11
N MET A 215 5.94 0.95 -10.01
CA MET A 215 4.68 1.61 -9.69
C MET A 215 3.49 0.75 -10.13
N ALA A 216 2.60 0.42 -9.22
CA ALA A 216 1.42 -0.40 -9.51
C ALA A 216 0.25 0.50 -9.94
N ASP A 217 -0.38 0.14 -11.06
CA ASP A 217 -1.53 0.82 -11.65
C ASP A 217 -2.69 -0.18 -11.77
N PRO A 218 -3.43 -0.45 -10.68
CA PRO A 218 -4.46 -1.47 -10.63
C PRO A 218 -5.61 -1.22 -11.60
N THR A 219 -6.02 0.03 -11.78
CA THR A 219 -7.21 0.40 -12.55
C THR A 219 -7.00 0.21 -14.05
N SER A 220 -5.79 0.48 -14.54
CA SER A 220 -5.40 0.18 -15.91
C SER A 220 -4.63 -1.14 -16.07
N LYS A 221 -4.49 -1.89 -14.96
CA LYS A 221 -4.00 -3.28 -14.88
C LYS A 221 -2.55 -3.44 -15.34
N ALA A 222 -1.66 -2.57 -14.86
CA ALA A 222 -0.26 -2.62 -15.23
C ALA A 222 0.68 -2.34 -14.05
N ILE A 223 1.95 -2.59 -14.29
CA ILE A 223 3.07 -2.09 -13.50
C ILE A 223 3.87 -1.17 -14.41
N VAL A 224 4.33 -0.03 -13.92
CA VAL A 224 5.29 0.82 -14.65
C VAL A 224 6.65 0.71 -13.97
N VAL A 225 7.68 0.50 -14.77
CA VAL A 225 9.06 0.50 -14.32
C VAL A 225 9.69 1.82 -14.72
N TYR A 226 10.33 2.49 -13.78
CA TYR A 226 11.10 3.70 -14.01
C TYR A 226 12.59 3.44 -13.74
N ASP A 227 13.40 3.57 -14.78
CA ASP A 227 14.86 3.57 -14.73
C ASP A 227 15.33 4.98 -14.40
N VAL A 228 15.74 5.20 -13.13
CA VAL A 228 16.10 6.54 -12.63
C VAL A 228 17.32 7.09 -13.37
N LYS A 229 18.33 6.24 -13.58
CA LYS A 229 19.58 6.61 -14.25
C LYS A 229 19.38 6.83 -15.74
N GLY A 230 18.59 5.98 -16.38
CA GLY A 230 18.19 6.13 -17.79
C GLY A 230 17.15 7.23 -18.03
N ASN A 231 16.60 7.80 -16.95
CA ASN A 231 15.52 8.79 -16.95
C ASN A 231 14.35 8.45 -17.89
N ARG A 232 13.95 7.18 -17.89
CA ARG A 232 12.91 6.66 -18.77
C ARG A 232 12.07 5.63 -18.05
N SER A 233 10.82 5.52 -18.46
CA SER A 233 9.92 4.51 -17.93
C SER A 233 9.26 3.74 -19.06
N TRP A 234 8.78 2.54 -18.73
CA TRP A 234 7.98 1.74 -19.65
C TRP A 234 6.91 1.00 -18.88
N ARG A 235 5.85 0.68 -19.61
CA ARG A 235 4.64 0.08 -19.09
C ARG A 235 4.67 -1.43 -19.29
N VAL A 236 4.38 -2.16 -18.22
CA VAL A 236 4.29 -3.62 -18.15
C VAL A 236 2.82 -4.00 -18.01
N GLU A 237 2.18 -4.24 -19.14
CA GLU A 237 0.81 -4.75 -19.20
C GLU A 237 0.84 -6.24 -19.55
N ASN A 238 0.32 -7.09 -18.68
CA ASN A 238 0.36 -8.54 -18.85
C ASN A 238 -0.89 -9.20 -18.27
N LYS A 239 -1.28 -10.40 -18.73
CA LYS A 239 -2.43 -11.11 -18.15
C LYS A 239 -2.28 -11.36 -16.64
N PHE A 240 -1.05 -11.42 -16.14
CA PHE A 240 -0.73 -11.61 -14.72
C PHE A 240 -0.90 -10.35 -13.87
N THR A 241 -0.97 -9.14 -14.47
CA THR A 241 -1.28 -7.89 -13.76
C THR A 241 -2.79 -7.63 -13.66
N TYR A 242 -3.61 -8.52 -14.24
CA TYR A 242 -5.07 -8.36 -14.31
C TYR A 242 -5.75 -8.96 -13.07
N PRO A 243 -6.89 -8.39 -12.65
CA PRO A 243 -7.74 -8.97 -11.63
C PRO A 243 -8.46 -10.22 -12.13
N ASP A 244 -8.95 -11.03 -11.18
CA ASP A 244 -9.85 -12.14 -11.42
C ASP A 244 -11.26 -11.76 -10.95
N ALA A 245 -12.24 -11.79 -11.85
CA ALA A 245 -13.62 -11.38 -11.56
C ALA A 245 -14.28 -12.19 -10.42
N ARG A 246 -13.79 -13.40 -10.13
CA ARG A 246 -14.27 -14.22 -8.99
C ARG A 246 -13.93 -13.58 -7.64
N PHE A 247 -12.97 -12.67 -7.61
CA PHE A 247 -12.46 -11.95 -6.44
C PHE A 247 -12.78 -10.44 -6.51
N GLY A 248 -13.74 -10.02 -7.34
CA GLY A 248 -14.17 -8.61 -7.45
C GLY A 248 -14.95 -8.09 -6.23
N THR A 249 -15.69 -8.98 -5.57
CA THR A 249 -16.37 -8.66 -4.31
C THR A 249 -15.38 -8.81 -3.15
N LEU A 250 -15.06 -7.71 -2.48
CA LEU A 250 -14.26 -7.70 -1.27
C LEU A 250 -15.20 -7.66 -0.06
N THR A 251 -15.11 -8.69 0.79
CA THR A 251 -15.87 -8.76 2.05
C THR A 251 -14.92 -8.60 3.22
N VAL A 252 -15.20 -7.64 4.10
CA VAL A 252 -14.41 -7.35 5.30
C VAL A 252 -15.37 -7.13 6.46
N ALA A 253 -15.19 -7.89 7.54
CA ALA A 253 -15.98 -7.78 8.77
C ALA A 253 -17.51 -7.78 8.53
N GLY A 254 -17.97 -8.58 7.55
CA GLY A 254 -19.40 -8.74 7.21
C GLY A 254 -19.96 -7.72 6.22
N GLU A 255 -19.20 -6.69 5.84
CA GLU A 255 -19.60 -5.70 4.83
C GLU A 255 -18.87 -5.96 3.51
N SER A 256 -19.55 -5.75 2.38
CA SER A 256 -18.99 -6.04 1.06
C SER A 256 -19.05 -4.83 0.14
N PHE A 257 -18.04 -4.69 -0.71
CA PHE A 257 -17.95 -3.68 -1.75
C PHE A 257 -17.26 -4.27 -2.99
N GLU A 258 -17.47 -3.63 -4.14
CA GLU A 258 -16.92 -4.09 -5.40
C GLU A 258 -15.68 -3.28 -5.77
N LEU A 259 -14.56 -3.97 -6.00
CA LEU A 259 -13.38 -3.43 -6.67
C LEU A 259 -12.84 -4.51 -7.61
N LEU A 260 -12.48 -4.11 -8.82
CA LEU A 260 -11.86 -5.00 -9.81
C LEU A 260 -10.46 -4.48 -10.14
N ASP A 261 -9.65 -4.35 -9.09
CA ASP A 261 -8.33 -3.73 -9.13
C ASP A 261 -7.25 -4.77 -9.45
N GLY A 262 -6.43 -4.46 -10.47
CA GLY A 262 -5.28 -5.24 -10.89
C GLY A 262 -4.10 -5.17 -9.93
N ALA A 263 -2.87 -5.30 -10.46
CA ALA A 263 -1.63 -5.26 -9.70
C ALA A 263 -1.64 -4.13 -8.66
N PHE A 264 -1.41 -4.48 -7.39
CA PHE A 264 -1.66 -3.61 -6.24
C PHE A 264 -0.48 -3.57 -5.28
N ALA A 265 -0.10 -4.69 -4.68
CA ALA A 265 1.02 -4.74 -3.75
C ALA A 265 2.28 -5.25 -4.45
N LEU A 266 3.42 -4.64 -4.12
CA LEU A 266 4.72 -4.90 -4.70
C LEU A 266 5.74 -5.11 -3.58
N ALA A 267 6.60 -6.11 -3.73
CA ALA A 267 7.78 -6.34 -2.91
C ALA A 267 8.90 -6.93 -3.76
N ILE A 268 10.13 -6.92 -3.27
CA ILE A 268 11.27 -7.47 -3.98
C ILE A 268 11.94 -8.54 -3.13
N THR A 269 12.44 -9.59 -3.77
CA THR A 269 13.35 -10.54 -3.14
C THR A 269 14.58 -9.80 -2.60
N PRO A 270 14.83 -9.82 -1.28
CA PRO A 270 15.95 -9.13 -0.67
C PRO A 270 17.30 -9.63 -1.21
N ASN A 271 18.29 -8.74 -1.18
CA ASN A 271 19.68 -9.11 -1.43
C ASN A 271 20.20 -10.08 -0.37
N GLY A 272 21.19 -10.91 -0.72
CA GLY A 272 21.89 -11.77 0.24
C GLY A 272 21.21 -13.10 0.58
N LEU A 273 20.05 -13.42 0.00
CA LEU A 273 19.36 -14.70 0.22
C LEU A 273 19.84 -15.85 -0.69
N GLY A 274 20.74 -15.59 -1.63
CA GLY A 274 21.15 -16.59 -2.63
C GLY A 274 20.05 -16.95 -3.65
N LEU A 275 18.96 -16.18 -3.68
CA LEU A 275 17.87 -16.31 -4.64
C LEU A 275 18.04 -15.32 -5.79
N ARG A 276 17.57 -15.68 -7.00
CA ARG A 276 17.41 -14.71 -8.10
C ARG A 276 16.41 -13.65 -7.63
N ARG A 277 16.72 -12.37 -7.87
CA ARG A 277 15.84 -11.28 -7.45
C ARG A 277 14.58 -11.22 -8.32
N HIS A 278 13.43 -11.25 -7.69
CA HIS A 278 12.14 -11.09 -8.35
C HIS A 278 11.39 -9.89 -7.77
N LEU A 279 10.57 -9.26 -8.60
CA LEU A 279 9.42 -8.51 -8.13
C LEU A 279 8.35 -9.54 -7.74
N ILE A 280 7.98 -9.56 -6.48
CA ILE A 280 6.86 -10.32 -5.91
C ILE A 280 5.66 -9.38 -5.89
N PHE A 281 4.52 -9.80 -6.41
CA PHE A 281 3.34 -8.94 -6.51
C PHE A 281 2.04 -9.73 -6.56
N HIS A 282 0.94 -9.05 -6.30
CA HIS A 282 -0.41 -9.55 -6.55
C HIS A 282 -1.36 -8.44 -7.02
N ALA A 283 -2.40 -8.83 -7.74
CA ALA A 283 -3.55 -7.97 -7.96
C ALA A 283 -4.48 -7.98 -6.74
N LEU A 284 -5.11 -6.84 -6.40
CA LEU A 284 -5.97 -6.74 -5.22
C LEU A 284 -7.14 -7.72 -5.32
N SER A 285 -7.82 -7.72 -6.47
CA SER A 285 -8.94 -8.61 -6.77
C SER A 285 -8.45 -9.94 -7.35
N ASN A 286 -7.60 -10.65 -6.61
CA ASN A 286 -7.03 -11.94 -7.03
C ASN A 286 -6.54 -12.76 -5.82
N GLU A 287 -6.45 -14.09 -5.98
CA GLU A 287 -5.88 -15.01 -4.98
C GLU A 287 -4.40 -15.36 -5.24
N LEU A 288 -3.87 -15.05 -6.42
CA LEU A 288 -2.53 -15.46 -6.82
C LEU A 288 -1.46 -14.56 -6.19
N GLU A 289 -0.40 -15.19 -5.69
CA GLU A 289 0.88 -14.54 -5.42
C GLU A 289 1.82 -14.84 -6.59
N LEU A 290 2.39 -13.81 -7.20
CA LEU A 290 3.13 -13.90 -8.44
C LEU A 290 4.53 -13.34 -8.28
N ALA A 291 5.45 -13.80 -9.12
CA ALA A 291 6.80 -13.27 -9.23
C ALA A 291 7.23 -13.10 -10.68
N ILE A 292 8.09 -12.12 -10.94
CA ILE A 292 8.81 -11.97 -12.21
C ILE A 292 10.27 -11.55 -11.92
N PRO A 293 11.27 -12.13 -12.60
CA PRO A 293 12.66 -11.72 -12.41
C PRO A 293 12.90 -10.24 -12.71
N LEU A 294 13.68 -9.57 -11.86
CA LEU A 294 13.98 -8.15 -12.05
C LEU A 294 14.76 -7.89 -13.33
N ASP A 295 15.70 -8.75 -13.71
CA ASP A 295 16.50 -8.59 -14.94
C ASP A 295 15.66 -8.70 -16.23
N VAL A 296 14.54 -9.43 -16.16
CA VAL A 296 13.54 -9.49 -17.25
C VAL A 296 12.68 -8.22 -17.21
N LEU A 297 12.16 -7.88 -16.03
CA LEU A 297 11.28 -6.73 -15.83
C LEU A 297 11.94 -5.40 -16.21
N GLN A 298 13.23 -5.25 -15.86
CA GLN A 298 14.07 -4.08 -16.11
C GLN A 298 14.46 -3.91 -17.59
N ASN A 299 14.29 -4.94 -18.43
CA ASN A 299 14.62 -4.86 -19.85
C ASN A 299 13.42 -4.33 -20.66
N SER A 300 13.41 -3.03 -20.94
CA SER A 300 12.32 -2.35 -21.63
C SER A 300 11.94 -2.95 -23.00
N THR A 301 12.89 -3.58 -23.70
CA THR A 301 12.64 -4.16 -25.05
C THR A 301 11.71 -5.37 -25.01
N ARG A 302 11.53 -5.99 -23.83
CA ARG A 302 10.67 -7.17 -23.65
C ARG A 302 9.19 -6.86 -23.62
N TRP A 303 8.79 -5.59 -23.53
CA TRP A 303 7.41 -5.15 -23.24
C TRP A 303 6.66 -4.60 -24.46
N GLN A 304 7.12 -4.94 -25.68
CA GLN A 304 6.56 -4.42 -26.93
C GLN A 304 5.36 -5.20 -27.46
N GLN A 305 5.09 -6.42 -26.94
CA GLN A 305 4.02 -7.31 -27.43
C GLN A 305 2.73 -7.23 -26.59
N GLY A 306 2.58 -6.16 -25.78
CA GLY A 306 1.44 -5.97 -24.89
C GLY A 306 1.26 -7.15 -23.92
N ILE A 307 0.02 -7.63 -23.78
CA ILE A 307 -0.39 -8.62 -22.78
C ILE A 307 0.37 -9.97 -22.85
N SER A 308 0.96 -10.30 -24.00
CA SER A 308 1.69 -11.54 -24.26
C SER A 308 3.20 -11.45 -24.01
N SER A 309 3.69 -10.27 -23.62
CA SER A 309 5.11 -10.01 -23.38
C SER A 309 5.66 -10.89 -22.24
N SER A 310 6.73 -11.65 -22.51
CA SER A 310 7.47 -12.44 -21.50
C SER A 310 6.61 -13.35 -20.61
N LEU A 311 5.53 -13.93 -21.13
CA LEU A 311 4.57 -14.74 -20.35
C LEU A 311 5.20 -15.90 -19.57
N GLN A 312 6.22 -16.54 -20.16
CA GLN A 312 6.94 -17.67 -19.57
C GLN A 312 7.83 -17.29 -18.38
N GLU A 313 8.11 -16.00 -18.19
CA GLU A 313 8.97 -15.51 -17.11
C GLU A 313 8.19 -15.23 -15.82
N PHE A 314 6.86 -15.17 -15.89
CA PHE A 314 6.01 -15.02 -14.72
C PHE A 314 5.85 -16.36 -13.99
N VAL A 315 6.09 -16.33 -12.69
CA VAL A 315 6.01 -17.48 -11.79
C VAL A 315 4.79 -17.31 -10.89
N THR A 316 3.93 -18.33 -10.85
CA THR A 316 2.92 -18.41 -9.79
C THR A 316 3.58 -19.00 -8.55
N LEU A 317 3.76 -18.18 -7.52
CA LEU A 317 4.34 -18.60 -6.26
C LEU A 317 3.34 -19.49 -5.50
N GLY A 318 2.08 -19.06 -5.43
CA GLY A 318 1.02 -19.82 -4.80
C GLY A 318 -0.36 -19.18 -4.89
N ARG A 319 -1.33 -19.80 -4.21
CA ARG A 319 -2.72 -19.34 -4.11
C ARG A 319 -3.09 -19.10 -2.65
N ARG A 320 -3.47 -17.87 -2.32
CA ARG A 320 -3.96 -17.49 -0.98
C ARG A 320 -5.37 -18.03 -0.72
N GLY A 321 -6.19 -18.18 -1.77
CA GLY A 321 -7.62 -18.48 -1.65
C GLY A 321 -8.49 -17.28 -1.23
N VAL A 322 -7.87 -16.12 -1.02
CA VAL A 322 -8.51 -14.87 -0.60
C VAL A 322 -7.72 -13.67 -1.15
N GLN A 323 -8.37 -12.52 -1.27
CA GLN A 323 -7.71 -11.26 -1.52
C GLN A 323 -6.78 -10.88 -0.36
N CYS A 324 -5.70 -10.17 -0.69
CA CYS A 324 -4.82 -9.56 0.28
C CYS A 324 -4.65 -8.07 -0.02
N GLY A 325 -4.67 -7.24 1.02
CA GLY A 325 -4.36 -5.81 0.94
C GLY A 325 -2.87 -5.57 0.68
N ALA A 326 -2.24 -4.77 1.55
CA ALA A 326 -0.81 -4.51 1.45
C ALA A 326 0.04 -5.73 1.88
N HIS A 327 1.23 -5.84 1.29
CA HIS A 327 2.24 -6.83 1.68
C HIS A 327 3.62 -6.19 1.83
N ALA A 328 4.55 -6.90 2.47
CA ALA A 328 5.96 -6.53 2.55
C ALA A 328 6.83 -7.80 2.71
N VAL A 329 8.13 -7.69 2.38
CA VAL A 329 9.09 -8.79 2.54
C VAL A 329 10.28 -8.31 3.37
N SER A 330 10.56 -9.00 4.48
CA SER A 330 11.69 -8.72 5.37
C SER A 330 13.02 -9.08 4.72
N ARG A 331 14.13 -8.54 5.23
CA ARG A 331 15.50 -8.85 4.78
C ARG A 331 15.82 -10.35 4.79
N ARG A 332 15.21 -11.12 5.70
CA ARG A 332 15.38 -12.59 5.77
C ARG A 332 14.44 -13.38 4.84
N GLY A 333 13.64 -12.70 4.02
CA GLY A 333 12.75 -13.33 3.06
C GLY A 333 11.41 -13.79 3.65
N PHE A 334 11.00 -13.30 4.81
CA PHE A 334 9.62 -13.50 5.27
C PHE A 334 8.72 -12.47 4.61
N TRP A 335 7.78 -12.95 3.80
CA TRP A 335 6.67 -12.21 3.22
C TRP A 335 5.52 -12.11 4.21
N PHE A 336 4.90 -10.94 4.31
CA PHE A 336 3.78 -10.62 5.19
C PHE A 336 2.64 -10.05 4.36
N CYS A 337 1.40 -10.42 4.67
CA CYS A 337 0.23 -9.96 3.92
C CYS A 337 -0.98 -9.78 4.83
N GLY A 338 -1.74 -8.69 4.67
CA GLY A 338 -3.01 -8.48 5.35
C GLY A 338 -4.17 -9.15 4.60
N PHE A 339 -4.61 -10.32 5.05
CA PHE A 339 -5.73 -11.05 4.45
C PHE A 339 -7.06 -10.41 4.83
N LEU A 340 -8.02 -10.44 3.90
CA LEU A 340 -9.38 -9.98 4.17
C LEU A 340 -10.23 -11.02 4.90
N GLU A 341 -9.92 -12.31 4.74
CA GLU A 341 -10.62 -13.40 5.41
C GLU A 341 -9.71 -14.65 5.55
N PRO A 342 -9.47 -15.16 6.76
CA PRO A 342 -9.81 -14.53 8.02
C PRO A 342 -9.00 -13.22 8.21
N ILE A 343 -9.59 -12.22 8.87
CA ILE A 343 -9.00 -10.87 9.02
C ILE A 343 -7.74 -10.92 9.89
N GLY A 344 -6.57 -10.90 9.26
CA GLY A 344 -5.31 -11.10 9.95
C GLY A 344 -4.07 -10.90 9.09
N ILE A 345 -2.91 -10.98 9.74
CA ILE A 345 -1.60 -10.95 9.09
C ILE A 345 -1.10 -12.38 8.92
N PHE A 346 -0.75 -12.71 7.68
CA PHE A 346 -0.17 -13.99 7.32
C PHE A 346 1.30 -13.83 6.93
N GLY A 347 2.11 -14.83 7.25
CA GLY A 347 3.54 -14.88 6.99
C GLY A 347 3.95 -16.12 6.20
N TRP A 348 4.93 -15.98 5.31
CA TRP A 348 5.52 -17.09 4.57
C TRP A 348 7.00 -16.80 4.27
N ASN A 349 7.88 -17.79 4.41
CA ASN A 349 9.28 -17.66 4.01
C ASN A 349 9.42 -17.99 2.51
N ILE A 350 9.80 -16.99 1.70
CA ILE A 350 9.89 -17.11 0.23
C ILE A 350 10.93 -18.14 -0.24
N GLN A 351 11.82 -18.61 0.65
CA GLN A 351 12.78 -19.69 0.37
C GLN A 351 12.13 -21.08 0.44
N THR A 352 10.87 -21.18 0.88
CA THR A 352 10.10 -22.42 0.96
C THR A 352 8.96 -22.38 -0.04
N PRO A 353 8.46 -23.52 -0.56
CA PRO A 353 7.28 -23.53 -1.43
C PRO A 353 6.08 -22.85 -0.78
N TYR A 354 5.31 -22.06 -1.53
CA TYR A 354 4.05 -21.50 -1.04
C TYR A 354 3.02 -22.64 -0.91
N ALA A 355 2.89 -23.17 0.29
CA ALA A 355 1.97 -24.26 0.60
C ALA A 355 1.43 -24.08 2.03
N ARG A 356 0.26 -24.66 2.32
CA ARG A 356 -0.37 -24.54 3.64
C ARG A 356 0.57 -24.82 4.83
N PRO A 357 1.45 -25.85 4.81
CA PRO A 357 2.38 -26.09 5.92
C PRO A 357 3.41 -24.97 6.16
N ASN A 358 3.69 -24.15 5.15
CA ASN A 358 4.68 -23.06 5.22
C ASN A 358 4.04 -21.68 5.43
N LEU A 359 2.71 -21.61 5.40
CA LEU A 359 1.94 -20.37 5.62
C LEU A 359 1.53 -20.27 7.08
N GLN A 360 1.86 -19.15 7.71
CA GLN A 360 1.65 -18.93 9.15
C GLN A 360 0.62 -17.82 9.36
N LEU A 361 -0.37 -18.05 10.22
CA LEU A 361 -1.24 -17.00 10.75
C LEU A 361 -0.51 -16.33 11.92
N LEU A 362 -0.05 -15.10 11.72
CA LEU A 362 0.82 -14.41 12.68
C LEU A 362 0.03 -13.48 13.62
N ALA A 363 -1.07 -12.91 13.15
CA ALA A 363 -2.00 -12.12 13.96
C ALA A 363 -3.41 -12.27 13.38
N LEU A 364 -4.41 -12.46 14.25
CA LEU A 364 -5.83 -12.50 13.86
C LEU A 364 -6.57 -11.49 14.73
N ASN A 365 -7.11 -10.45 14.11
CA ASN A 365 -7.87 -9.44 14.83
C ASN A 365 -8.89 -8.75 13.92
N PRO A 366 -10.15 -9.23 13.89
CA PRO A 366 -11.20 -8.65 13.04
C PRO A 366 -11.61 -7.23 13.46
N ASP A 367 -11.20 -6.74 14.63
CA ASP A 367 -11.51 -5.39 15.08
C ASP A 367 -10.44 -4.37 14.66
N THR A 368 -9.16 -4.75 14.74
CA THR A 368 -8.04 -3.83 14.52
C THR A 368 -7.33 -4.00 13.18
N LEU A 369 -7.61 -5.06 12.41
CA LEU A 369 -6.93 -5.37 11.15
C LEU A 369 -7.86 -5.45 9.93
N GLN A 370 -9.06 -4.86 10.01
CA GLN A 370 -10.12 -4.98 9.00
C GLN A 370 -9.61 -4.81 7.56
N PHE A 371 -9.04 -3.65 7.22
CA PHE A 371 -8.41 -3.45 5.93
C PHE A 371 -7.01 -2.87 6.09
N VAL A 372 -5.99 -3.73 6.00
CA VAL A 372 -4.58 -3.34 6.04
C VAL A 372 -4.18 -2.76 4.68
N SER A 373 -4.30 -1.45 4.55
CA SER A 373 -4.03 -0.71 3.32
C SER A 373 -2.56 -0.33 3.14
N GLY A 374 -1.79 -0.25 4.23
CA GLY A 374 -0.37 0.09 4.22
C GLY A 374 0.42 -0.90 5.06
N MET A 375 1.58 -1.34 4.56
CA MET A 375 2.48 -2.25 5.25
C MET A 375 3.92 -1.93 4.86
N LYS A 376 4.80 -1.70 5.83
CA LYS A 376 6.24 -1.48 5.64
C LYS A 376 7.04 -2.35 6.59
N ILE A 377 8.25 -2.68 6.17
CA ILE A 377 9.27 -3.24 7.06
C ILE A 377 10.38 -2.20 7.17
N VAL A 378 10.62 -1.76 8.39
CA VAL A 378 11.57 -0.67 8.68
C VAL A 378 12.65 -1.22 9.58
N THR A 379 13.92 -0.99 9.23
CA THR A 379 15.04 -1.38 10.09
C THR A 379 15.32 -0.26 11.08
N ARG A 380 15.25 -0.56 12.38
CA ARG A 380 15.57 0.37 13.45
C ARG A 380 17.10 0.60 13.50
N PRO A 381 17.62 1.83 13.36
CA PRO A 381 19.06 2.05 13.34
C PRO A 381 19.78 1.75 14.65
N SER A 382 19.07 1.79 15.79
CA SER A 382 19.68 1.61 17.12
C SER A 382 20.18 0.21 17.40
N ASP A 383 19.52 -0.81 16.84
CA ASP A 383 19.82 -2.23 17.10
C ASP A 383 19.82 -3.11 15.83
N GLY A 384 19.43 -2.56 14.68
CA GLY A 384 19.36 -3.27 13.40
C GLY A 384 18.20 -4.26 13.28
N GLN A 385 17.23 -4.22 14.21
CA GLN A 385 16.04 -5.06 14.17
C GLN A 385 15.03 -4.53 13.15
N GLU A 386 14.27 -5.44 12.53
CA GLU A 386 13.21 -5.10 11.59
C GLU A 386 11.86 -5.00 12.32
N GLU A 387 11.12 -3.94 12.03
CA GLU A 387 9.77 -3.68 12.54
C GLU A 387 8.77 -3.77 11.38
N LEU A 388 7.69 -4.50 11.58
CA LEU A 388 6.52 -4.48 10.70
C LEU A 388 5.60 -3.34 11.12
N TRP A 389 5.38 -2.37 10.25
CA TRP A 389 4.48 -1.23 10.43
C TRP A 389 3.26 -1.35 9.53
N LEU A 390 2.07 -1.12 10.08
CA LEU A 390 0.80 -1.30 9.40
C LEU A 390 -0.09 -0.07 9.55
N LEU A 391 -0.78 0.29 8.48
CA LEU A 391 -1.97 1.12 8.55
C LEU A 391 -3.19 0.25 8.26
N SER A 392 -4.10 0.17 9.24
CA SER A 392 -5.41 -0.45 9.07
C SER A 392 -6.48 0.62 9.10
N ASN A 393 -7.36 0.60 8.10
CA ASN A 393 -8.56 1.41 8.06
C ASN A 393 -9.81 0.52 7.95
N ARG A 394 -10.97 1.13 7.77
CA ARG A 394 -12.28 0.47 7.59
C ARG A 394 -12.86 0.80 6.22
N LEU A 395 -12.09 0.55 5.16
CA LEU A 395 -12.45 0.94 3.79
C LEU A 395 -13.84 0.48 3.38
N GLN A 396 -14.25 -0.73 3.79
CA GLN A 396 -15.57 -1.27 3.53
C GLN A 396 -16.70 -0.41 4.13
N LYS A 397 -16.49 0.19 5.31
CA LYS A 397 -17.46 1.10 5.92
C LYS A 397 -17.52 2.44 5.22
N VAL A 398 -16.36 2.94 4.76
CA VAL A 398 -16.32 4.20 4.01
C VAL A 398 -17.03 4.04 2.68
N PHE A 399 -16.75 2.97 1.93
CA PHE A 399 -17.41 2.71 0.65
C PHE A 399 -18.88 2.30 0.80
N GLY A 400 -19.24 1.68 1.93
CA GLY A 400 -20.63 1.38 2.29
C GLY A 400 -21.41 2.60 2.82
N GLY A 401 -20.76 3.70 3.16
CA GLY A 401 -21.40 4.85 3.81
C GLY A 401 -21.89 4.57 5.24
N THR A 402 -21.28 3.61 5.93
CA THR A 402 -21.69 3.07 7.25
C THR A 402 -20.68 3.38 8.36
N ILE A 403 -19.71 4.25 8.10
CA ILE A 403 -18.69 4.63 9.08
C ILE A 403 -19.32 5.41 10.26
N ASP A 404 -18.95 5.05 11.49
CA ASP A 404 -19.32 5.79 12.70
C ASP A 404 -18.09 6.51 13.25
N TYR A 405 -18.11 7.83 13.24
CA TYR A 405 -17.01 8.66 13.74
C TYR A 405 -16.97 8.77 15.29
N LYS A 406 -17.82 8.04 16.01
CA LYS A 406 -17.73 7.91 17.48
C LYS A 406 -16.76 6.80 17.92
N GLU A 407 -16.43 5.88 17.02
CA GLU A 407 -15.50 4.75 17.24
C GLU A 407 -14.16 4.95 16.52
N ILE A 408 -13.16 4.15 16.87
CA ILE A 408 -11.83 4.18 16.23
C ILE A 408 -11.89 3.52 14.84
N ASN A 409 -11.64 4.31 13.80
CA ASN A 409 -11.71 3.90 12.40
C ASN A 409 -10.33 3.66 11.76
N TYR A 410 -9.30 4.38 12.21
CA TYR A 410 -7.97 4.31 11.62
C TYR A 410 -6.93 3.96 12.68
N ARG A 411 -6.01 3.05 12.34
CA ARG A 411 -5.00 2.55 13.28
C ARG A 411 -3.64 2.43 12.59
N VAL A 412 -2.61 2.94 13.26
CA VAL A 412 -1.22 2.56 12.99
C VAL A 412 -0.79 1.56 14.04
N GLN A 413 -0.34 0.40 13.60
CA GLN A 413 0.10 -0.70 14.46
C GLN A 413 1.50 -1.15 14.07
N ARG A 414 2.25 -1.71 15.03
CA ARG A 414 3.57 -2.28 14.76
C ARG A 414 3.86 -3.57 15.54
N CYS A 415 4.87 -4.30 15.09
CA CYS A 415 5.51 -5.38 15.83
C CYS A 415 6.95 -5.58 15.37
N ASP A 416 7.84 -5.99 16.28
CA ASP A 416 9.16 -6.47 15.87
C ASP A 416 8.99 -7.77 15.07
N VAL A 417 9.63 -7.86 13.90
CA VAL A 417 9.49 -8.98 12.97
C VAL A 417 9.88 -10.30 13.64
N ASP A 418 10.97 -10.30 14.41
CA ASP A 418 11.42 -11.49 15.13
C ASP A 418 10.42 -11.92 16.21
N ASP A 419 9.84 -10.99 16.96
CA ASP A 419 8.80 -11.30 17.94
C ASP A 419 7.55 -11.90 17.28
N MET A 420 7.16 -11.30 16.16
CA MET A 420 6.03 -11.76 15.36
C MET A 420 6.24 -13.16 14.78
N LEU A 421 7.47 -13.54 14.43
CA LEU A 421 7.78 -14.88 13.92
C LEU A 421 7.99 -15.91 15.04
N GLN A 422 8.53 -15.51 16.19
CA GLN A 422 8.91 -16.42 17.29
C GLN A 422 7.79 -16.69 18.32
N GLY A 423 6.56 -16.30 18.03
CA GLY A 423 5.46 -16.47 19.01
C GLY A 423 5.41 -15.39 20.11
N ARG A 424 6.33 -14.43 20.15
CA ARG A 424 6.40 -13.42 21.22
C ARG A 424 5.37 -12.30 21.03
N GLY A 425 4.98 -11.65 22.13
CA GLY A 425 4.07 -10.51 22.11
C GLY A 425 4.75 -9.24 21.59
N CYS A 426 4.01 -8.40 20.86
CA CYS A 426 4.53 -7.16 20.30
C CYS A 426 4.62 -6.09 21.41
N ALA A 427 5.84 -5.72 21.81
CA ALA A 427 6.06 -4.72 22.84
C ALA A 427 6.00 -3.28 22.30
N GLY A 428 5.50 -2.36 23.12
CA GLY A 428 5.71 -0.93 22.95
C GLY A 428 7.02 -0.53 23.60
N SER A 429 8.05 -0.30 22.80
CA SER A 429 9.32 0.34 23.18
C SER A 429 9.20 1.85 23.12
#